data_AF-A0A8C1PTN7-F1
#
_entry.id   AF-A0A8C1PTN7-F1
#
_cell.length_a   1.000
_cell.length_b   1.000
_cell.length_c   1.000
_cell.angle_alpha   90.00
_cell.angle_beta   90.00
_cell.angle_gamma   90.00
#
_symmetry.space_group_name_H-M   'P 1'
#
loop_
_entity.id
_entity.type
_entity.pdbx_description
1 polymer ?
#
loop_
_entity_poly.entity_id
_entity_poly.type
_entity_poly.pdbx_seq_one_letter_code
_entity_poly.pdbx_strand_id
1 'polypeptide(L)'
;KLVRKCKDAVAWEAEKALSIEEVQVSPPKADEVRIKNQQIYQFIGIRQCTKIHPDAPLDRVCLLVCGVSTGYGSAVNTGKVESGSKCAAAGASRIIAVNINPDKFEISKTFGATEFVNPKDHSKPIQEVLRELTHGGVDFSIECVGNVGVMGRCESMYSCRGTLSYSEDILLGKSLKCSYFGGKVVPKLVQDYMSGKLLLDEFGTHRLTLDQVNQAFDLMITEKWSVLLNY
;
A
#
# COMPACT_ATOMS: atom_id res chain seq x y z
N LYS A 1 -31.21 4.25 -19.84
CA LYS A 1 -31.05 2.81 -20.17
C LYS A 1 -30.22 2.63 -21.46
N LEU A 2 -29.02 3.22 -21.57
CA LEU A 2 -28.19 3.11 -22.79
C LEU A 2 -26.97 2.24 -22.51
N VAL A 3 -26.79 1.19 -23.31
CA VAL A 3 -25.55 0.40 -23.41
C VAL A 3 -24.48 1.29 -24.04
N ARG A 4 -23.28 1.30 -23.47
CA ARG A 4 -22.13 2.09 -23.95
C ARG A 4 -21.03 1.14 -24.43
N LYS A 5 -20.18 1.60 -25.33
CA LYS A 5 -18.94 0.91 -25.68
C LYS A 5 -17.77 1.63 -25.01
N CYS A 6 -16.79 0.87 -24.51
CA CYS A 6 -15.52 1.42 -24.05
C CYS A 6 -14.38 0.45 -24.33
N LYS A 7 -13.17 0.99 -24.27
CA LYS A 7 -11.94 0.21 -24.27
C LYS A 7 -11.70 -0.37 -22.87
N ASP A 8 -11.24 -1.61 -22.79
CA ASP A 8 -10.93 -2.28 -21.53
C ASP A 8 -9.73 -3.22 -21.68
N ALA A 9 -9.09 -3.56 -20.56
CA ALA A 9 -8.03 -4.56 -20.49
C ALA A 9 -8.58 -5.86 -19.87
N VAL A 10 -8.66 -6.91 -20.68
CA VAL A 10 -9.34 -8.16 -20.31
C VAL A 10 -8.31 -9.27 -20.06
N ALA A 11 -8.47 -9.95 -18.92
CA ALA A 11 -7.76 -11.19 -18.61
C ALA A 11 -8.67 -12.37 -18.94
N TRP A 12 -8.34 -13.13 -19.99
CA TRP A 12 -9.08 -14.34 -20.36
C TRP A 12 -8.60 -15.58 -19.63
N GLU A 13 -7.31 -15.61 -19.26
CA GLU A 13 -6.65 -16.71 -18.59
C GLU A 13 -5.67 -16.16 -17.55
N ALA A 14 -5.43 -16.93 -16.49
CA ALA A 14 -4.41 -16.59 -15.50
C ALA A 14 -3.01 -16.59 -16.14
N GLU A 15 -2.14 -15.68 -15.71
CA GLU A 15 -0.73 -15.58 -16.13
C GLU A 15 -0.50 -15.29 -17.63
N LYS A 16 -1.55 -14.95 -18.38
CA LYS A 16 -1.44 -14.47 -19.76
C LYS A 16 -1.46 -12.94 -19.80
N ALA A 17 -0.89 -12.39 -20.86
CA ALA A 17 -0.97 -10.96 -21.15
C ALA A 17 -2.43 -10.53 -21.31
N LEU A 18 -2.73 -9.31 -20.88
CA LEU A 18 -4.05 -8.71 -21.05
C LEU A 18 -4.29 -8.37 -22.51
N SER A 19 -5.49 -8.63 -23.00
CA SER A 19 -5.95 -8.13 -24.29
C SER A 19 -6.63 -6.77 -24.11
N ILE A 20 -6.41 -5.89 -25.07
CA ILE A 20 -7.11 -4.60 -25.13
C ILE A 20 -8.27 -4.72 -26.10
N GLU A 21 -9.49 -4.52 -25.60
CA GLU A 21 -10.70 -4.83 -26.35
C GLU A 21 -11.75 -3.73 -26.23
N GLU A 22 -12.66 -3.66 -27.21
CA GLU A 22 -13.89 -2.87 -27.08
C GLU A 22 -14.97 -3.73 -26.43
N VAL A 23 -15.42 -3.32 -25.24
CA VAL A 23 -16.44 -4.03 -24.46
C VAL A 23 -17.73 -3.23 -24.42
N GLN A 24 -18.86 -3.94 -24.27
CA GLN A 24 -20.16 -3.33 -24.05
C GLN A 24 -20.47 -3.24 -22.57
N VAL A 25 -20.83 -2.04 -22.13
CA VAL A 25 -21.14 -1.71 -20.74
C VAL A 25 -22.62 -1.44 -20.60
N SER A 26 -23.28 -2.31 -19.85
CA SER A 26 -24.70 -2.24 -19.52
C SER A 26 -25.07 -0.95 -18.77
N PRO A 27 -26.37 -0.67 -18.56
CA PRO A 27 -26.79 0.32 -17.56
C PRO A 27 -26.44 -0.16 -16.13
N PRO A 28 -26.15 0.74 -15.18
CA PRO A 28 -25.94 0.35 -13.78
C PRO A 28 -27.20 -0.26 -13.17
N LYS A 29 -27.02 -1.21 -12.27
CA LYS A 29 -28.08 -1.75 -11.40
C LYS A 29 -28.50 -0.74 -10.33
N ALA A 30 -29.52 -1.09 -9.54
CA ALA A 30 -30.13 -0.18 -8.56
C ALA A 30 -29.15 0.36 -7.49
N ASP A 31 -28.11 -0.40 -7.16
CA ASP A 31 -27.09 -0.10 -6.14
C ASP A 31 -25.71 0.22 -6.72
N GLU A 32 -25.62 0.36 -8.04
CA GLU A 32 -24.39 0.66 -8.76
C GLU A 32 -24.39 2.11 -9.26
N VAL A 33 -23.21 2.72 -9.23
CA VAL A 33 -22.94 3.92 -10.03
C VAL A 33 -22.00 3.55 -11.17
N ARG A 34 -22.29 4.08 -12.36
CA ARG A 34 -21.40 3.96 -13.52
C ARG A 34 -20.54 5.22 -13.60
N ILE A 35 -19.26 5.07 -13.31
CA ILE A 35 -18.27 6.16 -13.38
C ILE A 35 -17.67 6.15 -14.79
N LYS A 36 -17.58 7.33 -15.41
CA LYS A 36 -16.86 7.52 -16.67
C LYS A 36 -15.55 8.23 -16.37
N ASN A 37 -14.42 7.59 -16.63
CA ASN A 37 -13.13 8.28 -16.65
C ASN A 37 -12.55 8.21 -18.06
N GLN A 38 -12.46 9.38 -18.71
CA GLN A 38 -12.19 9.54 -20.14
C GLN A 38 -13.00 8.57 -21.03
N GLN A 39 -12.45 7.39 -21.36
CA GLN A 39 -13.07 6.39 -22.24
C GLN A 39 -13.44 5.08 -21.56
N ILE A 40 -13.12 4.87 -20.28
CA ILE A 40 -13.43 3.64 -19.53
C ILE A 40 -14.67 3.86 -18.67
N TYR A 41 -15.53 2.84 -18.61
CA TYR A 41 -16.64 2.79 -17.66
C TYR A 41 -16.42 1.70 -16.62
N GLN A 42 -16.63 2.05 -15.35
CA GLN A 42 -16.59 1.09 -14.25
C GLN A 42 -17.89 1.12 -13.45
N PHE A 43 -18.34 -0.05 -13.00
CA PHE A 43 -19.40 -0.16 -12.00
C PHE A 43 -18.80 -0.31 -10.62
N ILE A 44 -19.30 0.51 -9.71
CA ILE A 44 -18.90 0.47 -8.31
C ILE A 44 -20.18 0.49 -7.48
N GLY A 45 -20.26 -0.39 -6.49
CA GLY A 45 -21.34 -0.35 -5.52
C GLY A 45 -21.27 0.96 -4.74
N ILE A 46 -22.40 1.63 -4.52
CA ILE A 46 -22.43 2.98 -3.92
C ILE A 46 -21.67 3.05 -2.58
N ARG A 47 -21.68 1.96 -1.80
CA ARG A 47 -20.97 1.85 -0.50
C ARG A 47 -19.44 1.78 -0.61
N GLN A 48 -18.91 1.55 -1.81
CA GLN A 48 -17.48 1.52 -2.11
C GLN A 48 -16.97 2.86 -2.68
N CYS A 49 -17.86 3.82 -2.89
CA CYS A 49 -17.50 5.16 -3.34
C CYS A 49 -17.26 6.08 -2.14
N THR A 50 -16.25 6.96 -2.26
CA THR A 50 -16.07 8.06 -1.32
C THR A 50 -15.95 9.37 -2.07
N LYS A 51 -16.60 10.42 -1.55
CA LYS A 51 -16.52 11.75 -2.15
C LYS A 51 -15.18 12.38 -1.75
N ILE A 52 -14.48 12.91 -2.75
CA ILE A 52 -13.21 13.61 -2.58
C ILE A 52 -13.33 15.07 -3.03
N HIS A 53 -12.28 15.86 -2.80
CA HIS A 53 -12.21 17.25 -3.24
C HIS A 53 -12.32 17.31 -4.78
N PRO A 54 -13.14 18.21 -5.37
CA PRO A 54 -13.35 18.26 -6.82
C PRO A 54 -12.07 18.56 -7.61
N ASP A 55 -11.16 19.34 -7.03
CA ASP A 55 -9.88 19.71 -7.64
C ASP A 55 -8.74 18.72 -7.30
N ALA A 56 -9.05 17.60 -6.64
CA ALA A 56 -8.03 16.60 -6.34
C ALA A 56 -7.50 15.96 -7.63
N PRO A 57 -6.17 15.95 -7.87
CA PRO A 57 -5.60 15.35 -9.07
C PRO A 57 -5.79 13.83 -9.02
N LEU A 58 -6.67 13.31 -9.88
CA LEU A 58 -7.12 11.91 -9.88
C LEU A 58 -5.97 10.92 -10.14
N ASP A 59 -4.97 11.33 -10.90
CA ASP A 59 -3.72 10.61 -11.18
C ASP A 59 -2.76 10.55 -9.98
N ARG A 60 -3.10 11.19 -8.86
CA ARG A 60 -2.36 11.12 -7.59
C ARG A 60 -3.19 10.45 -6.53
N VAL A 61 -4.39 10.94 -6.29
CA VAL A 61 -5.24 10.45 -5.19
C VAL A 61 -5.75 9.03 -5.42
N CYS A 62 -5.63 8.48 -6.63
CA CYS A 62 -5.83 7.06 -6.89
C CYS A 62 -4.87 6.16 -6.08
N LEU A 63 -3.69 6.66 -5.67
CA LEU A 63 -2.75 5.91 -4.83
C LEU A 63 -3.22 5.77 -3.37
N LEU A 64 -4.17 6.62 -2.95
CA LEU A 64 -4.73 6.61 -1.59
C LEU A 64 -5.78 5.52 -1.39
N VAL A 65 -6.14 4.77 -2.43
CA VAL A 65 -7.16 3.71 -2.35
C VAL A 65 -6.57 2.32 -2.19
N CYS A 66 -5.30 2.17 -1.78
CA CYS A 66 -4.70 0.86 -1.48
C CYS A 66 -3.49 0.95 -0.55
N GLY A 67 -2.27 0.92 -1.10
CA GLY A 67 -1.03 0.78 -0.31
C GLY A 67 -0.76 1.94 0.63
N VAL A 68 -0.94 3.18 0.17
CA VAL A 68 -0.65 4.39 0.97
C VAL A 68 -1.58 4.49 2.18
N SER A 69 -2.89 4.32 1.98
CA SER A 69 -3.86 4.33 3.08
C SER A 69 -3.66 3.18 4.06
N THR A 70 -3.30 2.00 3.56
CA THR A 70 -3.02 0.83 4.39
C THR A 70 -1.80 1.05 5.28
N GLY A 71 -0.70 1.57 4.72
CA GLY A 71 0.50 1.88 5.49
C GLY A 71 0.24 2.93 6.57
N TYR A 72 -0.36 4.06 6.18
CA TYR A 72 -0.72 5.13 7.11
C TYR A 72 -1.64 4.64 8.23
N GLY A 73 -2.74 3.97 7.86
CA GLY A 73 -3.73 3.51 8.83
C GLY A 73 -3.22 2.37 9.73
N SER A 74 -2.29 1.55 9.24
CA SER A 74 -1.60 0.56 10.08
C SER A 74 -0.81 1.22 11.19
N ALA A 75 -0.10 2.31 10.91
CA ALA A 75 0.62 3.06 11.93
C ALA A 75 -0.34 3.81 12.88
N VAL A 76 -1.24 4.62 12.32
CA VAL A 76 -2.05 5.58 13.10
C VAL A 76 -3.24 4.92 13.80
N ASN A 77 -4.00 4.07 13.10
CA ASN A 77 -5.25 3.53 13.64
C ASN A 77 -5.04 2.20 14.36
N THR A 78 -4.30 1.28 13.74
CA THR A 78 -4.07 -0.05 14.29
C THR A 78 -2.96 -0.03 15.34
N GLY A 79 -1.81 0.53 14.97
CA GLY A 79 -0.64 0.69 15.83
C GLY A 79 -0.88 1.70 16.94
N LYS A 80 -1.68 2.76 16.69
CA LYS A 80 -1.82 3.90 17.60
C LYS A 80 -0.46 4.46 17.98
N VAL A 81 0.43 4.57 17.00
CA VAL A 81 1.78 5.11 17.20
C VAL A 81 1.64 6.51 17.81
N GLU A 82 2.31 6.74 18.95
CA GLU A 82 2.25 8.01 19.68
C GLU A 82 3.50 8.86 19.40
N SER A 83 3.40 10.18 19.62
CA SER A 83 4.57 11.05 19.53
C SER A 83 5.61 10.67 20.60
N GLY A 84 6.86 10.47 20.19
CA GLY A 84 7.96 9.95 21.02
C GLY A 84 8.32 8.49 20.78
N SER A 85 7.47 7.72 20.09
CA SER A 85 7.69 6.29 19.76
C SER A 85 8.69 6.07 18.60
N LYS A 86 8.67 4.91 17.91
CA LYS A 86 9.61 4.52 16.82
C LYS A 86 9.00 4.38 15.37
N CYS A 87 7.99 5.18 14.98
CA CYS A 87 7.48 5.46 13.60
C CYS A 87 7.10 6.97 13.24
N ALA A 88 7.77 7.66 12.28
CA ALA A 88 7.70 9.14 12.10
C ALA A 88 6.38 9.71 11.57
N ALA A 89 5.58 8.96 10.82
CA ALA A 89 4.26 9.43 10.36
C ALA A 89 3.30 9.76 11.52
N ALA A 90 3.63 9.32 12.73
CA ALA A 90 2.88 9.57 13.95
C ALA A 90 3.75 10.12 15.11
N GLY A 91 4.87 10.79 14.76
CA GLY A 91 5.65 11.58 15.72
C GLY A 91 6.76 10.85 16.44
N ALA A 92 7.27 9.77 15.87
CA ALA A 92 8.38 9.05 16.46
C ALA A 92 9.75 9.69 16.35
N SER A 93 10.61 9.29 17.29
CA SER A 93 12.01 9.69 17.40
C SER A 93 12.95 8.86 16.53
N ARG A 94 12.62 7.60 16.20
CA ARG A 94 13.52 6.67 15.49
C ARG A 94 12.74 5.75 14.55
N ILE A 95 13.14 5.60 13.29
CA ILE A 95 12.56 4.61 12.36
C ILE A 95 13.67 3.80 11.73
N ILE A 96 13.53 2.48 11.78
CA ILE A 96 14.46 1.55 11.12
C ILE A 96 13.78 0.98 9.88
N ALA A 97 14.22 1.42 8.70
CA ALA A 97 13.78 0.86 7.42
C ALA A 97 14.58 -0.40 7.10
N VAL A 98 13.90 -1.53 6.97
CA VAL A 98 14.51 -2.83 6.68
C VAL A 98 14.18 -3.23 5.25
N ASN A 99 15.19 -3.35 4.38
CA ASN A 99 14.97 -3.74 2.99
C ASN A 99 16.18 -4.47 2.40
N ILE A 100 15.92 -5.47 1.55
CA ILE A 100 16.99 -6.18 0.82
C ILE A 100 17.51 -5.40 -0.39
N ASN A 101 16.78 -4.38 -0.82
CA ASN A 101 17.18 -3.47 -1.88
C ASN A 101 17.64 -2.15 -1.26
N PRO A 102 18.96 -1.86 -1.24
CA PRO A 102 19.49 -0.64 -0.63
C PRO A 102 19.04 0.62 -1.36
N ASP A 103 18.67 0.54 -2.65
CA ASP A 103 18.18 1.69 -3.43
C ASP A 103 16.88 2.27 -2.85
N LYS A 104 16.16 1.49 -2.04
CA LYS A 104 14.94 1.94 -1.35
C LYS A 104 15.23 2.79 -0.11
N PHE A 105 16.48 2.85 0.36
CA PHE A 105 16.82 3.61 1.55
C PHE A 105 16.78 5.12 1.32
N GLU A 106 17.23 5.61 0.15
CA GLU A 106 17.17 7.03 -0.16
C GLU A 106 15.74 7.56 -0.16
N ILE A 107 14.82 6.88 -0.85
CA ILE A 107 13.41 7.28 -0.82
C ILE A 107 12.79 7.14 0.57
N SER A 108 13.22 6.15 1.36
CA SER A 108 12.73 5.97 2.73
C SER A 108 13.14 7.13 3.65
N LYS A 109 14.31 7.76 3.44
CA LYS A 109 14.72 8.98 4.17
C LYS A 109 13.74 10.11 3.95
N THR A 110 13.28 10.31 2.70
CA THR A 110 12.27 11.32 2.36
C THR A 110 10.99 11.14 3.17
N PHE A 111 10.62 9.89 3.48
CA PHE A 111 9.47 9.55 4.32
C PHE A 111 9.76 9.50 5.83
N GLY A 112 10.95 9.93 6.26
CA GLY A 112 11.34 10.08 7.66
C GLY A 112 12.11 8.90 8.26
N ALA A 113 12.51 7.89 7.48
CA ALA A 113 13.35 6.82 7.99
C ALA A 113 14.68 7.37 8.54
N THR A 114 15.08 6.96 9.75
CA THR A 114 16.29 7.47 10.42
C THR A 114 17.47 6.52 10.33
N GLU A 115 17.19 5.22 10.19
CA GLU A 115 18.18 4.15 10.10
C GLU A 115 17.77 3.11 9.07
N PHE A 116 18.76 2.37 8.55
CA PHE A 116 18.60 1.45 7.44
C PHE A 116 19.31 0.16 7.76
N VAL A 117 18.63 -0.96 7.54
CA VAL A 117 19.22 -2.29 7.73
C VAL A 117 18.90 -3.16 6.53
N ASN A 118 19.93 -3.65 5.86
CA ASN A 118 19.79 -4.64 4.81
C ASN A 118 20.07 -6.03 5.39
N PRO A 119 19.07 -6.95 5.41
CA PRO A 119 19.27 -8.30 5.94
C PRO A 119 20.42 -9.08 5.29
N LYS A 120 20.81 -8.73 4.05
CA LYS A 120 21.92 -9.39 3.34
C LYS A 120 23.30 -9.01 3.86
N ASP A 121 23.40 -7.94 4.65
CA ASP A 121 24.67 -7.45 5.18
C ASP A 121 25.03 -8.11 6.52
N HIS A 122 24.19 -9.06 6.98
CA HIS A 122 24.33 -9.72 8.27
C HIS A 122 24.30 -11.24 8.13
N SER A 123 25.10 -11.94 8.94
CA SER A 123 25.08 -13.40 9.05
C SER A 123 24.01 -13.90 10.03
N LYS A 124 23.63 -13.08 11.01
CA LYS A 124 22.58 -13.39 11.99
C LYS A 124 21.18 -13.18 11.39
N PRO A 125 20.15 -13.87 11.92
CA PRO A 125 18.77 -13.54 11.62
C PRO A 125 18.46 -12.07 11.91
N ILE A 126 17.74 -11.41 11.01
CA ILE A 126 17.52 -9.96 11.07
C ILE A 126 16.85 -9.49 12.38
N GLN A 127 15.98 -10.30 12.97
CA GLN A 127 15.33 -9.98 14.24
C GLN A 127 16.31 -9.90 15.40
N GLU A 128 17.39 -10.70 15.38
CA GLU A 128 18.44 -10.63 16.40
C GLU A 128 19.28 -9.36 16.23
N VAL A 129 19.64 -9.04 14.98
CA VAL A 129 20.34 -7.80 14.64
C VAL A 129 19.54 -6.60 15.12
N LEU A 130 18.23 -6.58 14.85
CA LEU A 130 17.34 -5.49 15.27
C LEU A 130 17.20 -5.45 16.79
N ARG A 131 17.08 -6.58 17.48
CA ARG A 131 17.01 -6.64 18.95
C ARG A 131 18.28 -6.10 19.59
N GLU A 132 19.45 -6.46 19.07
CA GLU A 132 20.75 -5.94 19.51
C GLU A 132 20.86 -4.43 19.26
N LEU A 133 20.52 -3.99 18.05
CA LEU A 133 20.54 -2.58 17.62
C LEU A 133 19.58 -1.68 18.41
N THR A 134 18.54 -2.26 19.00
CA THR A 134 17.50 -1.55 19.74
C THR A 134 17.51 -1.82 21.24
N HIS A 135 18.47 -2.62 21.72
CA HIS A 135 18.61 -3.02 23.12
C HIS A 135 17.34 -3.68 23.71
N GLY A 136 16.68 -4.53 22.93
CA GLY A 136 15.50 -5.27 23.39
C GLY A 136 14.30 -5.27 22.44
N GLY A 137 14.37 -4.56 21.32
CA GLY A 137 13.33 -4.54 20.30
C GLY A 137 12.74 -3.15 20.01
N VAL A 138 11.70 -3.16 19.18
CA VAL A 138 10.95 -1.95 18.79
C VAL A 138 9.58 -1.96 19.45
N ASP A 139 9.05 -0.76 19.74
CA ASP A 139 7.70 -0.60 20.28
C ASP A 139 6.64 -1.04 19.27
N PHE A 140 6.93 -0.83 17.98
CA PHE A 140 6.06 -1.19 16.86
C PHE A 140 6.89 -1.74 15.70
N SER A 141 6.41 -2.82 15.08
CA SER A 141 6.92 -3.33 13.81
C SER A 141 5.77 -3.46 12.81
N ILE A 142 5.97 -3.00 11.58
CA ILE A 142 5.00 -3.10 10.50
C ILE A 142 5.63 -3.90 9.36
N GLU A 143 5.04 -5.06 9.05
CA GLU A 143 5.45 -5.92 7.94
C GLU A 143 4.69 -5.51 6.68
N CYS A 144 5.42 -5.24 5.59
CA CYS A 144 4.85 -4.74 4.33
C CYS A 144 5.38 -5.47 3.09
N VAL A 145 6.07 -6.61 3.25
CA VAL A 145 6.58 -7.45 2.16
C VAL A 145 5.59 -8.55 1.80
N GLY A 146 4.81 -9.04 2.77
CA GLY A 146 3.87 -10.14 2.54
C GLY A 146 4.54 -11.52 2.54
N ASN A 147 5.76 -11.63 3.09
CA ASN A 147 6.51 -12.88 3.12
C ASN A 147 6.34 -13.60 4.46
N VAL A 148 5.88 -14.86 4.46
CA VAL A 148 5.66 -15.65 5.68
C VAL A 148 6.91 -15.83 6.55
N GLY A 149 8.09 -15.91 5.93
CA GLY A 149 9.37 -15.99 6.64
C GLY A 149 9.74 -14.68 7.31
N VAL A 150 9.39 -13.54 6.72
CA VAL A 150 9.57 -12.22 7.35
C VAL A 150 8.53 -12.02 8.45
N MET A 151 7.28 -12.40 8.21
CA MET A 151 6.19 -12.39 9.20
C MET A 151 6.50 -13.22 10.44
N GLY A 152 7.16 -14.37 10.32
CA GLY A 152 7.59 -15.16 11.49
C GLY A 152 8.79 -14.56 12.24
N ARG A 153 9.52 -13.63 11.62
CA ARG A 153 10.73 -12.97 12.19
C ARG A 153 10.41 -11.59 12.76
N CYS A 154 9.43 -10.90 12.20
CA CYS A 154 8.66 -9.93 12.95
C CYS A 154 7.87 -10.75 13.96
N GLU A 155 8.36 -10.94 15.19
CA GLU A 155 7.75 -11.80 16.23
C GLU A 155 6.32 -11.34 16.67
N SER A 156 5.56 -10.68 15.78
CA SER A 156 4.20 -10.16 15.92
C SER A 156 3.53 -9.81 14.55
N MET A 157 3.56 -10.67 13.51
CA MET A 157 2.60 -10.52 12.39
C MET A 157 2.18 -11.83 11.70
N TYR A 158 0.87 -12.10 11.62
CA TYR A 158 0.28 -13.04 10.64
C TYR A 158 -0.64 -12.26 9.70
N SER A 159 -0.45 -12.44 8.39
CA SER A 159 -1.27 -11.88 7.31
C SER A 159 -2.77 -12.15 7.50
N CYS A 160 -3.60 -11.27 6.92
CA CYS A 160 -5.06 -11.23 6.94
C CYS A 160 -5.80 -12.53 6.50
N ARG A 161 -5.11 -13.66 6.25
CA ARG A 161 -5.66 -14.95 5.81
C ARG A 161 -4.86 -16.19 6.27
N GLY A 162 -4.07 -16.11 7.35
CA GLY A 162 -3.25 -17.22 7.85
C GLY A 162 -3.79 -17.89 9.12
N THR A 163 -3.43 -19.16 9.35
CA THR A 163 -3.65 -19.88 10.62
C THR A 163 -2.77 -19.30 11.73
N LEU A 164 -3.35 -19.02 12.90
CA LEU A 164 -2.65 -18.46 14.07
C LEU A 164 -1.79 -19.55 14.75
N SER A 165 -0.48 -19.31 14.86
CA SER A 165 0.39 -20.02 15.81
C SER A 165 0.80 -19.05 16.90
N TYR A 166 0.57 -19.41 18.17
CA TYR A 166 0.92 -18.56 19.31
C TYR A 166 2.43 -18.63 19.57
N SER A 167 3.10 -17.46 19.65
CA SER A 167 4.49 -17.36 20.12
C SER A 167 4.53 -17.08 21.63
N GLU A 168 5.61 -17.48 22.30
CA GLU A 168 5.86 -17.22 23.72
C GLU A 168 5.76 -15.71 24.05
N ASP A 169 6.22 -14.86 23.14
CA ASP A 169 6.14 -13.41 23.28
C ASP A 169 4.71 -12.84 23.37
N ILE A 170 3.75 -13.45 22.66
CA ILE A 170 2.34 -13.05 22.78
C ILE A 170 1.82 -13.40 24.17
N LEU A 171 2.25 -14.54 24.73
CA LEU A 171 1.93 -14.92 26.11
C LEU A 171 2.58 -13.98 27.13
N LEU A 172 3.75 -13.42 26.81
CA LEU A 172 4.46 -12.43 27.62
C LEU A 172 3.98 -10.97 27.42
N GLY A 173 2.88 -10.77 26.68
CA GLY A 173 2.19 -9.49 26.60
C GLY A 173 2.40 -8.71 25.29
N LYS A 174 3.15 -9.24 24.30
CA LYS A 174 3.17 -8.64 22.95
C LYS A 174 1.79 -8.77 22.30
N SER A 175 1.38 -7.74 21.57
CA SER A 175 0.11 -7.72 20.84
C SER A 175 0.31 -7.90 19.35
N LEU A 176 -0.48 -8.78 18.74
CA LEU A 176 -0.59 -8.94 17.30
C LEU A 176 -1.87 -8.28 16.80
N LYS A 177 -1.77 -7.45 15.74
CA LYS A 177 -2.93 -6.79 15.13
C LYS A 177 -2.87 -6.87 13.61
N CYS A 178 -4.03 -7.12 12.99
CA CYS A 178 -4.19 -7.05 11.55
C CYS A 178 -4.78 -5.69 11.14
N SER A 179 -4.38 -5.18 9.98
CA SER A 179 -4.99 -4.00 9.37
C SER A 179 -5.43 -4.30 7.95
N TYR A 180 -6.69 -4.01 7.64
CA TYR A 180 -7.22 -4.07 6.29
C TYR A 180 -7.54 -2.65 5.84
N PHE A 181 -6.92 -2.20 4.75
CA PHE A 181 -7.11 -0.87 4.17
C PHE A 181 -6.73 0.31 5.08
N GLY A 182 -6.10 0.05 6.24
CA GLY A 182 -5.80 1.08 7.22
C GLY A 182 -7.03 1.71 7.89
N GLY A 183 -8.24 1.19 7.65
CA GLY A 183 -9.51 1.79 8.09
C GLY A 183 -10.11 2.83 7.12
N LYS A 184 -11.11 3.60 7.57
CA LYS A 184 -11.82 4.59 6.75
C LYS A 184 -11.07 5.94 6.67
N VAL A 185 -9.88 5.94 6.07
CA VAL A 185 -8.97 7.11 6.09
C VAL A 185 -8.93 7.94 4.81
N VAL A 186 -9.46 7.45 3.68
CA VAL A 186 -9.24 8.04 2.35
C VAL A 186 -9.63 9.53 2.25
N PRO A 187 -10.82 9.99 2.70
CA PRO A 187 -11.18 11.41 2.60
C PRO A 187 -10.22 12.34 3.35
N LYS A 188 -9.75 11.91 4.53
CA LYS A 188 -8.77 12.65 5.31
C LYS A 188 -7.43 12.72 4.58
N LEU A 189 -6.96 11.59 4.04
CA LEU A 189 -5.69 11.55 3.32
C LEU A 189 -5.71 12.41 2.05
N VAL A 190 -6.86 12.50 1.36
CA VAL A 190 -7.01 13.44 0.25
C VAL A 190 -6.86 14.88 0.76
N GLN A 191 -7.49 15.25 1.87
CA GLN A 191 -7.34 16.59 2.45
C GLN A 191 -5.91 16.88 2.90
N ASP A 192 -5.23 15.90 3.50
CA ASP A 192 -3.83 16.03 3.91
C ASP A 192 -2.92 16.22 2.68
N TYR A 193 -3.17 15.50 1.60
CA TYR A 193 -2.45 15.71 0.34
C TYR A 193 -2.72 17.09 -0.27
N MET A 194 -4.00 17.50 -0.37
CA MET A 194 -4.38 18.81 -0.92
C MET A 194 -3.83 19.99 -0.08
N SER A 195 -3.54 19.76 1.21
CA SER A 195 -2.91 20.75 2.09
C SER A 195 -1.39 20.66 2.16
N GLY A 196 -0.76 19.81 1.34
CA GLY A 196 0.70 19.64 1.28
C GLY A 196 1.31 18.86 2.46
N LYS A 197 0.49 18.22 3.30
CA LYS A 197 0.96 17.45 4.48
C LYS A 197 1.34 16.02 4.16
N LEU A 198 0.90 15.50 3.01
CA LEU A 198 1.18 14.14 2.57
C LEU A 198 2.06 14.18 1.31
N LEU A 199 3.23 13.53 1.38
CA LEU A 199 4.18 13.42 0.27
C LEU A 199 3.72 12.39 -0.77
N LEU A 200 2.57 12.61 -1.39
CA LEU A 200 1.99 11.66 -2.34
C LEU A 200 2.69 11.68 -3.70
N ASP A 201 3.28 12.81 -4.09
CA ASP A 201 3.95 12.98 -5.39
C ASP A 201 5.25 12.18 -5.52
N GLU A 202 5.85 11.82 -4.38
CA GLU A 202 7.00 10.90 -4.30
C GLU A 202 6.60 9.45 -4.64
N PHE A 203 5.31 9.15 -4.72
CA PHE A 203 4.78 7.88 -5.19
C PHE A 203 4.36 7.95 -6.67
N GLY A 204 4.60 6.86 -7.40
CA GLY A 204 4.24 6.75 -8.82
C GLY A 204 5.39 7.19 -9.73
N THR A 205 6.18 6.22 -10.20
CA THR A 205 7.40 6.49 -10.98
C THR A 205 7.15 6.57 -12.49
N HIS A 206 6.04 6.00 -12.96
CA HIS A 206 5.72 5.91 -14.37
C HIS A 206 4.26 6.30 -14.61
N ARG A 207 4.01 6.93 -15.77
CA ARG A 207 2.68 7.21 -16.30
C ARG A 207 2.55 6.52 -17.64
N LEU A 208 1.62 5.57 -17.76
CA LEU A 208 1.40 4.77 -18.96
C LEU A 208 -0.07 4.85 -19.37
N THR A 209 -0.37 4.65 -20.65
CA THR A 209 -1.75 4.57 -21.12
C THR A 209 -2.33 3.17 -20.92
N LEU A 210 -3.66 3.01 -21.02
CA LEU A 210 -4.30 1.69 -20.99
C LEU A 210 -3.70 0.72 -22.04
N ASP A 211 -3.34 1.21 -23.23
CA ASP A 211 -2.68 0.41 -24.27
C ASP A 211 -1.34 -0.21 -23.85
N GLN A 212 -0.71 0.39 -22.84
CA GLN A 212 0.58 -0.03 -22.30
C GLN A 212 0.42 -0.86 -21.02
N VAL A 213 -0.78 -1.41 -20.75
CA VAL A 213 -1.04 -2.15 -19.51
C VAL A 213 -0.09 -3.33 -19.31
N ASN A 214 0.26 -4.07 -20.37
CA ASN A 214 1.22 -5.17 -20.27
C ASN A 214 2.62 -4.67 -19.93
N GLN A 215 3.07 -3.57 -20.54
CA GLN A 215 4.32 -2.90 -20.16
C GLN A 215 4.29 -2.45 -18.69
N ALA A 216 3.13 -2.00 -18.19
CA ALA A 216 2.96 -1.66 -16.77
C ALA A 216 3.21 -2.87 -15.85
N PHE A 217 2.69 -4.05 -16.22
CA PHE A 217 2.95 -5.29 -15.48
C PHE A 217 4.43 -5.67 -15.52
N ASP A 218 5.07 -5.58 -16.69
CA ASP A 218 6.50 -5.87 -16.82
C ASP A 218 7.33 -4.96 -15.90
N LEU A 219 7.06 -3.66 -15.90
CA LEU A 219 7.73 -2.69 -15.01
C LEU A 219 7.47 -2.95 -13.52
N MET A 220 6.25 -3.37 -13.15
CA MET A 220 5.95 -3.75 -11.77
C MET A 220 6.77 -4.97 -11.32
N ILE A 221 6.99 -5.93 -12.21
CA ILE A 221 7.77 -7.15 -11.93
C ILE A 221 9.26 -6.84 -11.88
N THR A 222 9.78 -6.08 -12.85
CA THR A 222 11.22 -5.87 -13.03
C THR A 222 11.76 -4.75 -12.15
N GLU A 223 11.05 -3.62 -12.05
CA GLU A 223 11.56 -2.41 -11.42
C GLU A 223 11.06 -2.18 -9.99
N LYS A 224 10.07 -2.96 -9.50
CA LYS A 224 9.53 -2.88 -8.13
C LYS A 224 9.11 -1.45 -7.73
N TRP A 225 8.40 -0.75 -8.62
CA TRP A 225 7.83 0.57 -8.36
C TRP A 225 6.33 0.62 -8.67
N SER A 226 5.66 1.65 -8.16
CA SER A 226 4.26 1.94 -8.46
C SER A 226 4.13 2.53 -9.86
N VAL A 227 3.35 1.88 -10.73
CA VAL A 227 3.03 2.36 -12.08
C VAL A 227 1.63 2.95 -12.08
N LEU A 228 1.48 4.17 -12.59
CA LEU A 228 0.19 4.82 -12.77
C LEU A 228 -0.30 4.60 -14.20
N LEU A 229 -1.45 3.98 -14.34
CA LEU A 229 -2.18 3.96 -15.61
C LEU A 229 -3.00 5.23 -15.70
N ASN A 230 -2.64 6.09 -16.65
CA ASN A 230 -3.42 7.25 -17.02
C ASN A 230 -4.44 6.79 -18.07
N TYR A 231 -5.72 7.00 -17.77
CA TYR A 231 -6.84 6.64 -18.64
C TYR A 231 -7.74 7.81 -18.86
#